data_AF-A0A1F5IAG8-F1
#
_entry.id   AF-A0A1F5IAG8-F1
#
_cell.length_a   1.000
_cell.length_b   1.000
_cell.length_c   1.000
_cell.angle_alpha   90.00
_cell.angle_beta   90.00
_cell.angle_gamma   90.00
#
_symmetry.space_group_name_H-M   'P 1'
#
loop_
_entity.id
_entity.type
_entity.pdbx_description
1 polymer ?
#
loop_
_entity_poly.entity_id
_entity_poly.type
_entity_poly.pdbx_seq_one_letter_code
_entity_poly.pdbx_strand_id
1 'polypeptide(L)' 'MNWRQVERKLRKINYTKGERSKERIIYNCPCPDKSHPVGVGLHPSQEAYPHDYKRKLGPHLDDF' A
#
# COMPACT_ATOMS: atom_id res chain seq x y z
N MET A 1 -0.18 9.20 9.66
CA MET A 1 0.48 9.16 8.34
C MET A 1 -0.59 9.26 7.28
N ASN A 2 -0.42 10.07 6.24
CA ASN A 2 -1.42 10.21 5.17
C ASN A 2 -1.18 9.22 4.01
N TRP A 3 -2.16 9.09 3.12
CA TRP A 3 -2.07 8.17 1.97
C TRP A 3 -0.91 8.50 1.01
N ARG A 4 -0.51 9.78 0.89
CA ARG A 4 0.69 10.18 0.12
C ARG A 4 1.97 9.58 0.70
N GLN A 5 2.11 9.57 2.03
CA GLN A 5 3.25 8.96 2.70
C GLN A 5 3.23 7.44 2.59
N VAL A 6 2.05 6.81 2.70
CA VAL A 6 1.87 5.37 2.46
C VAL A 6 2.33 5.00 1.06
N GLU A 7 1.85 5.71 0.02
CA GLU A 7 2.24 5.47 -1.36
C GLU A 7 3.76 5.56 -1.56
N ARG A 8 4.40 6.59 -1.01
CA ARG A 8 5.86 6.76 -1.12
C ARG A 8 6.62 5.60 -0.47
N LYS A 9 6.17 5.14 0.70
CA LYS A 9 6.76 3.99 1.38
C LYS A 9 6.58 2.70 0.58
N LEU A 10 5.37 2.43 0.07
CA LEU A 10 5.10 1.28 -0.81
C LEU A 10 6.04 1.25 -2.02
N ARG A 11 6.21 2.37 -2.71
CA ARG A 11 7.15 2.46 -3.85
C ARG A 11 8.59 2.20 -3.44
N LYS A 12 9.00 2.63 -2.24
CA LYS A 12 10.37 2.40 -1.72
C LYS A 12 10.65 0.91 -1.47
N ILE A 13 9.65 0.14 -1.07
CA ILE A 13 9.72 -1.31 -0.89
C ILE A 13 9.31 -2.09 -2.16
N ASN A 14 9.43 -1.48 -3.34
CA ASN A 14 9.16 -2.07 -4.65
C ASN A 14 7.71 -2.56 -4.90
N TYR A 15 6.73 -2.06 -4.14
CA TYR A 15 5.34 -2.30 -4.51
C TYR A 15 4.99 -1.53 -5.77
N THR A 16 4.34 -2.21 -6.71
CA THR A 16 3.94 -1.64 -7.99
C THR A 16 2.48 -1.21 -7.97
N LYS A 17 2.18 -0.12 -8.67
CA LYS A 17 0.80 0.36 -8.79
C LYS A 17 0.03 -0.60 -9.71
N GLY A 18 -1.05 -1.17 -9.19
CA GLY A 18 -1.96 -2.04 -9.91
C GLY A 18 -3.28 -1.35 -10.23
N GLU A 19 -4.36 -2.12 -10.13
CA GLU A 19 -5.70 -1.67 -10.48
C GLU A 19 -6.22 -0.55 -9.58
N ARG A 20 -7.04 0.32 -10.16
CA ARG A 20 -7.74 1.37 -9.43
C ARG A 20 -9.20 0.97 -9.25
N SER A 21 -9.66 0.92 -8.01
CA SER A 21 -11.07 0.78 -7.67
C SER A 21 -11.73 2.15 -7.48
N LYS A 22 -13.04 2.17 -7.23
CA LYS A 22 -13.82 3.39 -7.00
C LYS A 22 -13.32 4.23 -5.81
N GLU A 23 -12.68 3.60 -4.82
CA GLU A 23 -12.31 4.24 -3.55
C GLU A 23 -10.81 4.13 -3.23
N ARG A 24 -10.07 3.24 -3.91
CA ARG A 24 -8.66 2.94 -3.60
C ARG A 24 -7.85 2.65 -4.87
N ILE A 25 -6.54 2.81 -4.79
CA ILE A 25 -5.56 2.29 -5.75
C ILE A 25 -4.90 1.07 -5.10
N ILE A 26 -4.88 -0.05 -5.79
CA ILE A 26 -4.24 -1.27 -5.31
C ILE A 26 -2.75 -1.23 -5.67
N TYR A 27 -1.91 -1.51 -4.68
CA TYR A 27 -0.47 -1.70 -4.85
C TYR A 27 -0.14 -3.16 -4.64
N ASN A 28 0.54 -3.76 -5.61
CA ASN A 28 0.91 -5.16 -5.60
C ASN A 28 2.32 -5.34 -5.08
N CYS A 29 2.47 -6.37 -4.26
CA CYS A 29 3.75 -6.80 -3.73
C CYS A 29 4.66 -7.33 -4.86
N PRO A 30 5.98 -7.09 -4.81
CA PRO A 30 6.93 -7.69 -5.76
C PRO A 30 7.17 -9.20 -5.53
N CYS A 31 6.70 -9.78 -4.42
CA CYS A 31 6.93 -11.20 -4.13
C CYS A 31 6.22 -12.12 -5.16
N PRO A 32 6.91 -13.14 -5.69
CA PRO A 32 6.33 -14.07 -6.67
C PRO A 32 5.26 -15.00 -6.08
N ASP A 33 5.41 -15.41 -4.81
CA ASP A 33 4.54 -16.43 -4.19
C ASP A 33 3.49 -15.87 -3.22
N LYS A 34 3.57 -14.58 -2.88
CA LYS A 34 2.66 -13.96 -1.91
C LYS A 34 2.20 -12.59 -2.40
N SER A 35 1.04 -12.60 -3.04
CA SER A 35 0.33 -11.38 -3.42
C SER A 35 -0.31 -10.77 -2.18
N HIS A 36 0.32 -9.74 -1.61
CA HIS A 36 -0.28 -8.92 -0.55
C HIS A 36 -0.73 -7.57 -1.14
N PRO A 37 -1.94 -7.45 -1.70
CA PRO A 37 -2.39 -6.19 -2.29
C PRO A 37 -2.69 -5.16 -1.19
N VAL A 38 -2.04 -4.00 -1.25
CA VAL A 38 -2.28 -2.88 -0.34
C VAL A 38 -3.16 -1.85 -1.04
N GLY A 39 -4.33 -1.55 -0.45
CA GLY A 39 -5.21 -0.51 -0.96
C GLY A 39 -4.83 0.85 -0.40
N VAL A 40 -4.46 1.79 -1.27
CA VAL A 40 -4.16 3.18 -0.95
C VAL A 40 -5.37 4.05 -1.26
N GLY A 41 -5.83 4.85 -0.31
CA GLY A 41 -6.96 5.77 -0.53
C GLY A 41 -6.72 6.76 -1.66
N LEU A 42 -7.78 7.15 -2.37
CA LEU A 42 -7.69 8.07 -3.52
C LEU A 42 -7.36 9.52 -3.14
N HIS A 43 -7.55 9.90 -1.88
CA HIS A 43 -7.26 11.24 -1.36
C HIS A 43 -5.90 11.25 -0.65
N PRO A 44 -4.82 11.77 -1.27
CA PRO A 44 -3.46 11.62 -0.73
C PRO A 44 -3.23 12.37 0.58
N SER A 45 -3.97 13.45 0.82
CA SER A 45 -3.92 14.24 2.06
C SER A 45 -4.71 13.61 3.20
N GLN A 46 -5.64 12.71 2.91
CA GLN A 46 -6.44 12.04 3.93
C GLN A 46 -5.56 11.12 4.78
N GLU A 47 -5.86 11.09 6.08
CA GLU A 47 -5.17 10.22 7.01
C GLU A 47 -5.39 8.75 6.65
N ALA A 48 -4.30 7.98 6.63
CA ALA A 48 -4.34 6.56 6.35
C ALA A 48 -4.40 5.79 7.67
N TYR A 49 -5.44 4.99 7.84
CA TYR A 49 -5.57 4.18 9.04
C TYR A 49 -4.55 3.03 9.02
N PRO A 50 -3.74 2.85 10.08
CA PRO A 50 -2.69 1.83 10.11
C PRO A 50 -3.18 0.41 9.82
N HIS A 51 -4.39 0.08 10.23
CA HIS A 51 -4.98 -1.24 10.02
C HIS A 51 -5.29 -1.54 8.54
N ASP A 52 -5.50 -0.53 7.69
CA ASP A 52 -5.82 -0.71 6.26
C ASP A 52 -4.63 -1.25 5.45
N TYR A 53 -3.40 -0.90 5.85
CA TYR A 53 -2.19 -1.26 5.11
C TYR A 53 -1.24 -2.17 5.90
N LYS A 54 -1.05 -2.01 7.22
CA LYS A 54 -0.04 -2.78 7.98
C LYS A 54 -0.25 -4.29 7.92
N ARG A 55 -1.47 -4.77 8.10
CA ARG A 55 -1.79 -6.21 8.00
C ARG A 55 -1.53 -6.77 6.60
N LYS A 56 -1.61 -5.92 5.58
CA LYS A 56 -1.44 -6.29 4.16
C LYS A 56 0.00 -6.16 3.67
N LEU A 57 0.93 -5.61 4.48
CA LEU A 57 2.35 -5.57 4.12
C LEU A 57 3.05 -6.92 4.34
N GLY A 58 2.48 -7.77 5.20
CA GLY A 58 3.01 -9.11 5.48
C GLY A 58 4.49 -9.03 5.90
N PRO A 59 5.42 -9.71 5.19
CA PRO A 59 6.84 -9.72 5.52
C PRO A 59 7.54 -8.36 5.32
N HIS A 60 6.93 -7.40 4.62
CA HIS A 60 7.52 -6.08 4.37
C HIS A 60 7.14 -5.04 5.44
N LEU A 61 6.52 -5.46 6.54
CA LEU A 61 6.07 -4.53 7.58
C LEU A 61 7.25 -3.80 8.25
N ASP A 62 8.38 -4.49 8.45
CA ASP A 62 9.56 -3.91 9.09
C ASP A 62 10.30 -2.92 8.16
N ASP A 63 10.22 -3.13 6.84
CA ASP A 63 10.83 -2.25 5.82
C ASP A 63 10.00 -0.99 5.51
N PHE A 64 8.79 -0.89 6.05
CA PHE A 64 7.78 0.11 5.70
C PHE A 64 7.88 1.42 6.51
#